data_AF-A0A2V9PFN5-F1
#
_entry.id   AF-A0A2V9PFN5-F1
#
_cell.length_a   1.000
_cell.length_b   1.000
_cell.length_c   1.000
_cell.angle_alpha   90.00
_cell.angle_beta   90.00
_cell.angle_gamma   90.00
#
_symmetry.space_group_name_H-M   'P 1'
#
loop_
_entity.id
_entity.type
_entity.pdbx_description
1 polymer ?
#
loop_
_entity_poly.entity_id
_entity_poly.type
_entity_poly.pdbx_seq_one_letter_code
_entity_poly.pdbx_strand_id
1 'polypeptide(L)'
;MRRDKFAKLPIKADGAHNIELDVEYLDPRYRLELSSVSPATETGLISLFRLVPNNPSLPGFAARWDDRQQTIDVDPDPLACIDHDSWRYEKDGYSGHHTDRFTVDPRVYQIDLNTPDGLVFRALSRLNIQIGVRLEDGFGVTAGAACDAVVTNTRS
;
A
#
# COMPACT_ATOMS: atom_id res chain seq x y z
N MET A 1 15.33 11.66 -32.34
CA MET A 1 14.69 11.23 -31.07
C MET A 1 14.20 9.79 -31.28
N ARG A 2 14.78 8.78 -30.62
CA ARG A 2 14.33 7.37 -30.78
C ARG A 2 12.99 7.22 -30.05
N ARG A 3 11.91 6.93 -30.80
CA ARG A 3 10.53 6.80 -30.27
C ARG A 3 10.35 5.56 -29.38
N ASP A 4 11.30 4.65 -29.42
CA ASP A 4 11.20 3.29 -28.91
C ASP A 4 11.68 3.16 -27.45
N LYS A 5 12.26 4.23 -26.87
CA LYS A 5 12.84 4.22 -25.52
C LYS A 5 11.78 4.13 -24.40
N PHE A 6 10.53 4.53 -24.69
CA PHE A 6 9.44 4.57 -23.70
C PHE A 6 8.47 3.38 -23.81
N ALA A 7 8.56 2.56 -24.86
CA ALA A 7 7.62 1.47 -25.13
C ALA A 7 7.71 0.29 -24.13
N LYS A 8 8.73 0.28 -23.27
CA LYS A 8 8.99 -0.81 -22.30
C LYS A 8 8.97 -0.37 -20.84
N LEU A 9 8.62 0.88 -20.56
CA LEU A 9 8.58 1.33 -19.16
C LEU A 9 7.32 0.76 -18.49
N PRO A 10 7.46 0.13 -17.31
CA PRO A 10 6.31 -0.42 -16.62
C PRO A 10 5.40 0.72 -16.17
N ILE A 11 4.17 0.69 -16.69
CA ILE A 11 3.07 1.53 -16.22
C ILE A 11 2.63 0.95 -14.86
N LYS A 12 2.59 1.79 -13.82
CA LYS A 12 2.18 1.37 -12.45
C LYS A 12 1.31 2.44 -11.80
N ALA A 13 0.54 2.06 -10.79
CA ALA A 13 -0.10 3.02 -9.90
C ALA A 13 0.96 3.89 -9.19
N ASP A 14 0.74 5.20 -9.17
CA ASP A 14 1.64 6.20 -8.59
C ASP A 14 0.95 7.05 -7.51
N GLY A 15 -0.35 6.86 -7.32
CA GLY A 15 -1.11 7.45 -6.23
C GLY A 15 -2.62 7.21 -6.35
N ALA A 16 -3.37 7.65 -5.35
CA ALA A 16 -4.82 7.67 -5.33
C ALA A 16 -5.33 9.06 -4.96
N HIS A 17 -6.44 9.47 -5.57
CA HIS A 17 -7.11 10.76 -5.39
C HIS A 17 -8.61 10.57 -5.24
N ASN A 18 -9.29 11.59 -4.72
CA ASN A 18 -10.74 11.59 -4.46
C ASN A 18 -11.15 10.33 -3.69
N ILE A 19 -10.33 9.98 -2.68
CA ILE A 19 -10.60 8.83 -1.83
C ILE A 19 -11.75 9.24 -0.91
N GLU A 20 -12.89 8.58 -1.08
CA GLU A 20 -14.13 8.85 -0.37
C GLU A 20 -14.66 7.56 0.24
N LEU A 21 -15.16 7.67 1.48
CA LEU A 21 -15.81 6.58 2.19
C LEU A 21 -17.22 7.01 2.57
N ASP A 22 -18.20 6.24 2.12
CA ASP A 22 -19.58 6.29 2.62
C ASP A 22 -19.68 5.27 3.75
N VAL A 23 -19.52 5.73 4.99
CA VAL A 23 -19.40 4.88 6.18
C VAL A 23 -20.79 4.53 6.70
N GLU A 24 -21.16 3.26 6.58
CA GLU A 24 -22.41 2.73 7.11
C GLU A 24 -22.28 2.37 8.60
N TYR A 25 -21.11 1.86 9.00
CA TYR A 25 -20.85 1.50 10.38
C TYR A 25 -19.36 1.63 10.72
N LEU A 26 -19.08 2.16 11.92
CA LEU A 26 -17.76 2.17 12.55
C LEU A 26 -17.94 1.81 14.02
N ASP A 27 -17.24 0.78 14.48
CA ASP A 27 -17.23 0.40 15.89
C ASP A 27 -16.70 1.59 16.74
N PRO A 28 -17.42 2.02 17.80
CA PRO A 28 -17.02 3.16 18.63
C PRO A 28 -15.64 3.05 19.29
N ARG A 29 -15.07 1.84 19.35
CA ARG A 29 -13.73 1.57 19.88
C ARG A 29 -12.63 1.99 18.89
N TYR A 30 -13.00 2.47 17.71
CA TYR A 30 -12.09 2.85 16.63
C TYR A 30 -12.29 4.30 16.22
N ARG A 31 -11.25 4.87 15.60
CA ARG A 31 -11.33 6.10 14.82
C ARG A 31 -10.85 5.85 13.40
N LEU A 32 -11.45 6.55 12.44
CA LEU A 32 -11.06 6.51 11.04
C LEU A 32 -10.07 7.64 10.74
N GLU A 33 -8.91 7.29 10.20
CA GLU A 33 -7.93 8.23 9.64
C GLU A 33 -7.94 8.07 8.11
N LEU A 34 -8.57 9.01 7.42
CA LEU A 34 -8.71 9.03 5.96
C LEU A 34 -7.92 10.20 5.37
N SER A 35 -7.17 9.93 4.31
CA SER A 35 -6.62 10.98 3.44
C SER A 35 -7.36 10.95 2.11
N SER A 36 -7.76 12.11 1.59
CA SER A 36 -8.42 12.19 0.27
C SER A 36 -7.45 11.99 -0.89
N VAL A 37 -6.14 12.08 -0.62
CA VAL A 37 -5.04 11.88 -1.57
C VAL A 37 -3.94 11.06 -0.90
N SER A 38 -3.42 10.06 -1.59
CA SER A 38 -2.23 9.32 -1.14
C SER A 38 -1.27 9.05 -2.29
N PRO A 39 -0.01 9.47 -2.21
CA PRO A 39 1.01 9.06 -3.17
C PRO A 39 1.37 7.57 -2.97
N ALA A 40 1.91 6.96 -4.01
CA ALA A 40 2.56 5.65 -3.89
C ALA A 40 3.92 5.79 -3.18
N THR A 41 4.24 4.85 -2.29
CA THR A 41 5.58 4.74 -1.70
C THR A 41 6.63 4.37 -2.76
N GLU A 42 7.91 4.36 -2.38
CA GLU A 42 8.99 3.83 -3.23
C GLU A 42 8.71 2.39 -3.67
N THR A 43 8.10 1.59 -2.80
CA THR A 43 7.69 0.20 -3.08
C THR A 43 6.37 0.07 -3.86
N GLY A 44 5.70 1.18 -4.17
CA GLY A 44 4.45 1.20 -4.94
C GLY A 44 3.19 0.96 -4.11
N LEU A 45 3.30 0.97 -2.77
CA LEU A 45 2.14 0.84 -1.88
C LEU A 45 1.40 2.17 -1.81
N ILE A 46 0.07 2.15 -1.91
CA ILE A 46 -0.78 3.33 -1.74
C ILE A 46 -1.70 3.07 -0.55
N SER A 47 -1.55 3.84 0.52
CA SER A 47 -2.43 3.75 1.69
C SER A 47 -3.70 4.56 1.45
N LEU A 48 -4.85 4.03 1.81
CA LEU A 48 -6.14 4.69 1.56
C LEU A 48 -6.72 5.27 2.85
N PHE A 49 -6.80 4.45 3.89
CA PHE A 49 -7.24 4.87 5.22
C PHE A 49 -6.70 3.92 6.28
N ARG A 50 -6.83 4.31 7.55
CA ARG A 50 -6.52 3.48 8.70
C ARG A 50 -7.67 3.51 9.70
N LEU A 51 -7.94 2.36 10.30
CA LEU A 51 -8.78 2.24 11.48
C LEU A 51 -7.85 2.10 12.68
N VAL A 52 -7.80 3.15 13.48
CA VAL A 52 -6.92 3.16 14.65
C VAL A 52 -7.76 2.90 15.89
N PRO A 53 -7.43 1.88 16.69
CA PRO A 53 -8.19 1.59 17.88
C PRO A 53 -7.93 2.69 18.93
N ASN A 54 -8.96 2.98 19.71
CA ASN A 54 -8.89 3.89 20.86
C ASN A 54 -8.24 3.20 22.06
N ASN A 55 -8.22 1.86 22.07
CA ASN A 55 -7.54 1.04 23.05
C ASN A 55 -6.42 0.22 22.38
N PRO A 56 -5.16 0.30 22.84
CA PRO A 56 -4.05 -0.46 22.26
C PRO A 56 -4.18 -1.98 22.36
N SER A 57 -5.12 -2.52 23.13
CA SER A 57 -5.39 -3.96 23.19
C SER A 57 -6.17 -4.49 21.98
N LEU A 58 -6.69 -3.61 21.12
CA LEU A 58 -7.41 -3.99 19.91
C LEU A 58 -6.49 -3.86 18.69
N PRO A 59 -6.70 -4.65 17.63
CA PRO A 59 -5.97 -4.46 16.38
C PRO A 59 -6.30 -3.14 15.73
N GLY A 60 -5.30 -2.47 15.14
CA GLY A 60 -5.53 -1.47 14.09
C GLY A 60 -5.50 -2.11 12.72
N PHE A 61 -6.06 -1.41 11.73
CA PHE A 61 -6.15 -1.88 10.35
C PHE A 61 -5.75 -0.77 9.38
N ALA A 62 -5.07 -1.14 8.30
CA ALA A 62 -4.64 -0.25 7.24
C ALA A 62 -5.15 -0.77 5.90
N ALA A 63 -5.91 0.06 5.19
CA ALA A 63 -6.35 -0.23 3.84
C ALA A 63 -5.34 0.29 2.81
N ARG A 64 -5.11 -0.51 1.78
CA ARG A 64 -4.17 -0.20 0.71
C ARG A 64 -4.70 -0.65 -0.64
N TRP A 65 -4.24 0.02 -1.69
CA TRP A 65 -4.43 -0.44 -3.06
C TRP A 65 -3.50 -1.60 -3.39
N ASP A 66 -4.05 -2.71 -3.90
CA ASP A 66 -3.29 -3.74 -4.59
C ASP A 66 -3.34 -3.52 -6.10
N ASP A 67 -2.21 -3.09 -6.68
CA ASP A 67 -2.05 -2.85 -8.11
C ASP A 67 -2.22 -4.11 -8.97
N ARG A 68 -1.86 -5.28 -8.44
CA ARG A 68 -1.94 -6.55 -9.18
C ARG A 68 -3.38 -7.03 -9.32
N GLN A 69 -4.12 -7.03 -8.22
CA GLN A 69 -5.51 -7.47 -8.19
C GLN A 69 -6.50 -6.34 -8.55
N GLN A 70 -6.02 -5.10 -8.57
CA GLN A 70 -6.82 -3.90 -8.75
C GLN A 70 -7.97 -3.80 -7.74
N THR A 71 -7.66 -4.11 -6.48
CA THR A 71 -8.61 -4.09 -5.37
C THR A 71 -8.04 -3.36 -4.15
N ILE A 72 -8.87 -3.21 -3.13
CA ILE A 72 -8.41 -2.74 -1.82
C ILE A 72 -8.17 -3.97 -0.95
N ASP A 73 -6.97 -4.05 -0.37
CA ASP A 73 -6.66 -4.98 0.71
C ASP A 73 -6.68 -4.22 2.04
N VAL A 74 -7.20 -4.86 3.07
CA VAL A 74 -7.12 -4.39 4.45
C VAL A 74 -6.21 -5.33 5.22
N ASP A 75 -5.17 -4.79 5.84
CA ASP A 75 -4.23 -5.54 6.66
C ASP A 75 -4.26 -5.05 8.10
N PRO A 76 -4.08 -5.93 9.09
CA PRO A 76 -3.81 -5.50 10.46
C PRO A 76 -2.51 -4.71 10.53
N ASP A 77 -2.43 -3.80 11.48
CA ASP A 77 -1.15 -3.18 11.82
C ASP A 77 -0.14 -4.28 12.21
N PRO A 78 1.15 -4.19 11.82
CA PRO A 78 2.14 -5.27 12.04
C PRO A 78 2.38 -5.62 13.51
N LEU A 79 2.01 -4.72 14.43
CA LEU A 79 2.14 -4.90 15.88
C LEU A 79 0.82 -5.29 16.55
N ALA A 80 -0.25 -5.48 15.78
CA ALA A 80 -1.53 -5.91 16.31
C ALA A 80 -1.42 -7.32 16.89
N CYS A 81 -1.93 -7.53 18.09
CA CYS A 81 -2.05 -8.85 18.70
C CYS A 81 -3.23 -9.61 18.10
N ILE A 82 -3.12 -10.02 16.84
CA ILE A 82 -4.11 -10.89 16.19
C ILE A 82 -3.47 -12.15 15.63
N ASP A 83 -4.31 -13.15 15.39
CA ASP A 83 -3.92 -14.32 14.61
C ASP A 83 -3.83 -13.93 13.12
N HIS A 84 -2.61 -13.66 12.67
CA HIS A 84 -2.35 -13.26 11.29
C HIS A 84 -2.70 -14.33 10.26
N ASP A 85 -2.62 -15.62 10.61
CA ASP A 85 -2.99 -16.69 9.70
C ASP A 85 -4.53 -16.75 9.57
N SER A 86 -5.26 -16.68 10.69
CA SER A 86 -6.72 -16.63 10.63
C SER A 86 -7.23 -15.35 9.96
N TRP A 87 -6.55 -14.21 10.10
CA TRP A 87 -6.85 -13.00 9.32
C TRP A 87 -6.64 -13.22 7.83
N ARG A 88 -5.45 -13.69 7.43
CA ARG A 88 -5.07 -13.88 6.03
C ARG A 88 -5.99 -14.86 5.30
N TYR A 89 -6.48 -15.89 5.99
CA TYR A 89 -7.36 -16.90 5.42
C TYR A 89 -8.84 -16.70 5.77
N GLU A 90 -9.20 -15.57 6.40
CA GLU A 90 -10.56 -15.22 6.83
C GLU A 90 -11.28 -16.35 7.59
N LYS A 91 -10.66 -16.80 8.68
CA LYS A 91 -11.16 -17.88 9.55
C LYS A 91 -11.51 -17.37 10.94
N ASP A 92 -12.18 -18.23 11.71
CA ASP A 92 -12.46 -18.00 13.14
C ASP A 92 -13.22 -16.71 13.46
N GLY A 93 -14.00 -16.18 12.51
CA GLY A 93 -14.75 -14.93 12.65
C GLY A 93 -14.03 -13.69 12.11
N TYR A 94 -12.80 -13.82 11.61
CA TYR A 94 -12.13 -12.76 10.85
C TYR A 94 -12.62 -12.74 9.40
N SER A 95 -12.88 -11.54 8.87
CA SER A 95 -13.11 -11.31 7.43
C SER A 95 -12.87 -9.85 7.04
N GLY A 96 -12.70 -9.61 5.73
CA GLY A 96 -12.52 -8.28 5.16
C GLY A 96 -11.08 -7.96 4.76
N HIS A 97 -10.21 -8.97 4.66
CA HIS A 97 -8.83 -8.80 4.18
C HIS A 97 -8.82 -8.39 2.72
N HIS A 98 -9.68 -9.01 1.91
CA HIS A 98 -9.90 -8.65 0.52
C HIS A 98 -11.27 -7.99 0.37
N THR A 99 -11.31 -6.82 -0.24
CA THR A 99 -12.57 -6.11 -0.47
C THR A 99 -13.26 -6.58 -1.73
N ASP A 100 -14.59 -6.61 -1.68
CA ASP A 100 -15.41 -6.94 -2.82
C ASP A 100 -15.61 -5.71 -3.71
N ARG A 101 -15.40 -5.87 -5.02
CA ARG A 101 -15.77 -4.84 -5.98
C ARG A 101 -17.29 -4.89 -6.16
N PHE A 102 -17.97 -3.87 -5.64
CA PHE A 102 -19.44 -3.76 -5.67
C PHE A 102 -19.97 -3.37 -7.06
N THR A 103 -19.33 -2.39 -7.72
CA THR A 103 -19.68 -1.97 -9.08
C THR A 103 -18.44 -1.76 -9.95
N VAL A 104 -18.61 -1.97 -11.26
CA VAL A 104 -17.52 -1.85 -12.25
C VAL A 104 -17.37 -0.41 -12.73
N ASP A 105 -18.48 0.30 -12.96
CA ASP A 105 -18.52 1.70 -13.40
C ASP A 105 -19.76 2.43 -12.81
N PRO A 106 -19.59 3.43 -11.92
CA PRO A 106 -18.32 3.84 -11.31
C PRO A 106 -17.74 2.70 -10.47
N ARG A 107 -16.41 2.69 -10.30
CA ARG A 107 -15.76 1.66 -9.49
C ARG A 107 -16.00 1.92 -8.00
N VAL A 108 -16.76 1.03 -7.36
CA VAL A 108 -17.07 1.10 -5.93
C VAL A 108 -16.62 -0.19 -5.26
N TYR A 109 -16.01 -0.07 -4.10
CA TYR A 109 -15.54 -1.19 -3.29
C TYR A 109 -16.35 -1.27 -2.00
N GLN A 110 -16.88 -2.44 -1.68
CA GLN A 110 -17.52 -2.69 -0.40
C GLN A 110 -16.47 -3.23 0.57
N ILE A 111 -16.38 -2.59 1.74
CA ILE A 111 -15.46 -2.94 2.80
C ILE A 111 -16.29 -3.44 3.97
N ASP A 112 -16.11 -4.69 4.34
CA ASP A 112 -16.78 -5.37 5.45
C ASP A 112 -15.75 -6.01 6.36
N LEU A 113 -15.40 -5.33 7.44
CA LEU A 113 -14.37 -5.77 8.37
C LEU A 113 -15.00 -6.41 9.60
N ASN A 114 -14.75 -7.70 9.81
CA ASN A 114 -15.20 -8.43 11.00
C ASN A 114 -14.02 -9.04 11.75
N THR A 115 -14.16 -9.09 13.06
CA THR A 115 -13.31 -9.84 13.98
C THR A 115 -14.17 -10.83 14.75
N PRO A 116 -13.57 -11.77 15.52
CA PRO A 116 -14.34 -12.67 16.39
C PRO A 116 -15.26 -11.93 17.37
N ASP A 117 -14.93 -10.69 17.73
CA ASP A 117 -15.72 -9.82 18.62
C ASP A 117 -16.89 -9.13 17.92
N GLY A 118 -16.97 -9.20 16.57
CA GLY A 118 -18.06 -8.66 15.76
C GLY A 118 -17.62 -7.74 14.62
N LEU A 119 -18.61 -7.04 14.04
CA LEU A 119 -18.39 -6.07 12.97
C LEU A 119 -17.59 -4.88 13.52
N VAL A 120 -16.50 -4.54 12.82
CA VAL A 120 -15.64 -3.39 13.15
C VAL A 120 -15.93 -2.21 12.24
N PHE A 121 -16.11 -2.45 10.94
CA PHE A 121 -16.26 -1.38 9.96
C PHE A 121 -17.03 -1.84 8.73
N ARG A 122 -17.95 -1.01 8.24
CA ARG A 122 -18.66 -1.18 6.97
C ARG A 122 -18.70 0.13 6.21
N ALA A 123 -18.23 0.13 4.98
CA ALA A 123 -18.28 1.31 4.12
C ALA A 123 -18.24 0.96 2.63
N LEU A 124 -18.72 1.90 1.81
CA LEU A 124 -18.46 1.92 0.38
C LEU A 124 -17.33 2.90 0.07
N SER A 125 -16.30 2.43 -0.63
CA SER A 125 -15.14 3.22 -1.03
C SER A 125 -15.15 3.57 -2.50
N ARG A 126 -14.83 4.83 -2.79
CA ARG A 126 -14.65 5.39 -4.13
C ARG A 126 -13.29 6.06 -4.19
N LEU A 127 -12.57 5.87 -5.29
CA LEU A 127 -11.25 6.46 -5.49
C LEU A 127 -10.88 6.49 -6.98
N ASN A 128 -9.98 7.40 -7.33
CA ASN A 128 -9.32 7.47 -8.62
C ASN A 128 -7.85 7.06 -8.46
N ILE A 129 -7.40 6.06 -9.22
CA ILE A 129 -5.99 5.67 -9.25
C ILE A 129 -5.24 6.51 -10.30
N GLN A 130 -4.20 7.21 -9.85
CA GLN A 130 -3.24 7.85 -10.72
C GLN A 130 -2.25 6.81 -11.22
N ILE A 131 -2.07 6.78 -12.54
CA ILE A 131 -1.10 5.92 -13.21
C ILE A 131 0.12 6.77 -13.59
N GLY A 132 1.31 6.28 -13.26
CA GLY A 132 2.59 6.92 -13.55
C GLY A 132 3.56 6.00 -14.30
N VAL A 133 4.59 6.62 -14.85
CA VAL A 133 5.74 5.93 -15.45
C VAL A 133 6.98 6.36 -14.68
N ARG A 134 7.63 5.41 -13.98
CA ARG A 134 8.88 5.69 -13.26
C ARG A 134 10.08 5.49 -14.18
N LEU A 135 10.93 6.51 -14.25
CA LEU A 135 12.23 6.45 -14.93
C LEU A 135 13.30 6.15 -13.88
N GLU A 136 13.81 4.94 -13.86
CA GLU A 136 14.97 4.58 -13.04
C GLU A 136 16.26 4.90 -13.82
N ASP A 137 16.81 6.09 -13.63
CA ASP A 137 18.14 6.43 -14.16
C ASP A 137 19.21 5.96 -13.17
N GLY A 138 19.79 4.79 -13.43
CA GLY A 138 20.95 4.28 -12.70
C GLY A 138 22.24 5.00 -13.12
N PHE A 139 22.67 6.01 -12.37
CA PHE A 139 24.02 6.55 -12.49
C PHE A 139 25.02 5.62 -11.78
N GLY A 140 25.55 4.65 -12.52
CA GLY A 140 26.69 3.87 -12.07
C GLY A 140 27.94 4.76 -12.00
N VAL A 141 28.31 5.20 -10.80
CA VAL A 141 29.62 5.82 -10.58
C VAL A 141 30.65 4.70 -10.57
N THR A 142 31.34 4.48 -11.69
CA THR A 142 32.55 3.68 -11.72
C THR A 142 33.63 4.42 -10.93
N ALA A 143 33.81 4.03 -9.66
CA ALA A 143 34.98 4.41 -8.89
C ALA A 143 36.21 3.80 -9.58
N GLY A 144 36.91 4.60 -10.38
CA GLY A 144 38.22 4.26 -10.91
C GLY A 144 39.20 4.15 -9.75
N ALA A 145 39.56 2.93 -9.38
CA ALA A 145 40.70 2.68 -8.52
C ALA A 145 41.98 3.10 -9.25
N ALA A 146 42.50 4.29 -8.95
CA ALA A 146 43.85 4.66 -9.29
C ALA A 146 44.79 4.06 -8.23
N CYS A 147 45.41 2.93 -8.57
CA CYS A 147 46.54 2.38 -7.85
C CYS A 147 47.78 3.21 -8.23
N ASP A 148 48.14 4.21 -7.42
CA ASP A 148 49.41 4.92 -7.61
C ASP A 148 50.57 4.01 -7.16
N ALA A 149 51.41 3.67 -8.14
CA ALA A 149 52.68 3.00 -7.94
C ALA A 149 53.73 4.02 -7.47
N VAL A 150 54.16 3.94 -6.21
CA VAL A 150 55.38 4.63 -5.76
C VAL A 150 56.57 3.70 -5.98
N VAL A 151 57.34 4.06 -7.01
CA VAL A 151 58.67 3.54 -7.33
C VAL A 151 59.64 3.95 -6.23
N THR A 152 60.20 3.00 -5.48
CA THR A 152 61.40 3.24 -4.67
C THR A 152 62.63 2.87 -5.48
N ASN A 153 63.47 3.86 -5.81
CA ASN A 153 64.74 3.66 -6.51
C ASN A 153 65.93 3.81 -5.54
N THR A 154 66.75 2.75 -5.54
CA THR A 154 68.21 2.65 -5.31
C THR A 154 68.93 3.21 -4.06
N ARG A 155 69.50 2.25 -3.31
CA ARG A 155 70.91 2.07 -2.84
C ARG A 155 71.80 3.32 -2.64
N SER A 156 72.39 3.38 -1.45
CA SER A 156 73.84 3.37 -1.21
C SER A 156 74.13 2.63 0.09
#